data_AF-A0A1I4XI32-F1
#
_entry.id   AF-A0A1I4XI32-F1
#
_cell.length_a   1.000
_cell.length_b   1.000
_cell.length_c   1.000
_cell.angle_alpha   90.00
_cell.angle_beta   90.00
_cell.angle_gamma   90.00
#
_symmetry.space_group_name_H-M   'P 1'
#
loop_
_entity.id
_entity.type
_entity.pdbx_description
1 polymer ?
#
loop_
_entity_poly.entity_id
_entity_poly.type
_entity_poly.pdbx_seq_one_letter_code
_entity_poly.pdbx_strand_id
1 'polypeptide(L)'
;MVVSRYVLERLQLYAQNSPKRHVAVGGAIGGLLVAAILALSAVRRSESVSWPVVVAVAVIGGGTWAAVMVVFVVRLQRRMKPLPSDTDPARVRAARRLMRNGELGPDPETNALAVRLAGQLQSLPRWKKLTSTVFLLATALGALVTVQEIRDGEVGTSIFYGACTLFFLLMLTVGQARLDRRYRNAAKLRQTAEQRLT
;
A
#
# COMPACT_ATOMS: atom_id res chain seq x y z
N MET A 1 27.12 -4.92 -8.76
CA MET A 1 25.76 -4.52 -8.31
C MET A 1 24.96 -5.61 -7.56
N VAL A 2 25.55 -6.73 -7.13
CA VAL A 2 24.82 -7.82 -6.43
C VAL A 2 24.60 -7.52 -4.94
N VAL A 3 25.56 -6.84 -4.30
CA VAL A 3 25.55 -6.50 -2.87
C VAL A 3 24.33 -5.64 -2.47
N SER A 4 23.95 -4.68 -3.32
CA SER A 4 22.81 -3.78 -3.06
C SER A 4 21.46 -4.53 -2.99
N ARG A 5 21.27 -5.57 -3.81
CA ARG A 5 20.02 -6.36 -3.80
C ARG A 5 19.89 -7.24 -2.56
N TYR A 6 21.00 -7.84 -2.12
CA TYR A 6 21.00 -8.68 -0.92
C TYR A 6 20.67 -7.88 0.35
N VAL A 7 21.23 -6.66 0.47
CA VAL A 7 20.94 -5.75 1.59
C VAL A 7 19.47 -5.37 1.59
N LEU A 8 18.90 -4.99 0.44
CA LEU A 8 17.48 -4.63 0.33
C LEU A 8 16.55 -5.80 0.72
N GLU A 9 16.92 -7.03 0.36
CA GLU A 9 16.16 -8.24 0.68
C GLU A 9 16.21 -8.59 2.17
N ARG A 10 17.38 -8.50 2.80
CA ARG A 10 17.48 -8.61 4.26
C ARG A 10 16.72 -7.50 4.96
N LEU A 11 16.73 -6.28 4.42
CA LEU A 11 15.96 -5.15 4.96
C LEU A 11 14.45 -5.40 4.85
N GLN A 12 13.98 -5.99 3.75
CA GLN A 12 12.59 -6.41 3.60
C GLN A 12 12.19 -7.54 4.56
N LEU A 13 13.06 -8.54 4.75
CA LEU A 13 12.83 -9.61 5.73
C LEU A 13 12.84 -9.06 7.16
N TYR A 14 13.79 -8.18 7.46
CA TYR A 14 13.85 -7.46 8.73
C TYR A 14 12.62 -6.57 8.93
N ALA A 15 12.10 -5.95 7.87
CA ALA A 15 10.87 -5.17 7.92
C ALA A 15 9.64 -6.01 8.20
N GLN A 16 9.59 -7.22 7.64
CA GLN A 16 8.53 -8.19 7.94
C GLN A 16 8.62 -8.71 9.38
N ASN A 17 9.83 -8.86 9.93
CA ASN A 17 10.06 -9.36 11.29
C ASN A 17 10.04 -8.25 12.37
N SER A 18 10.25 -6.99 12.00
CA SER A 18 10.16 -5.81 12.88
C SER A 18 9.07 -4.85 12.41
N PRO A 19 7.81 -5.32 12.40
CA PRO A 19 6.67 -4.58 11.85
C PRO A 19 6.49 -3.21 12.51
N LYS A 20 6.55 -3.16 13.85
CA LYS A 20 6.27 -1.95 14.64
C LYS A 20 7.10 -0.75 14.21
N ARG A 21 8.40 -0.95 13.95
CA ARG A 21 9.32 0.11 13.55
C ARG A 21 9.01 0.65 12.15
N HIS A 22 8.70 -0.25 11.21
CA HIS A 22 8.36 0.15 9.83
C HIS A 22 7.01 0.83 9.74
N VAL A 23 6.05 0.38 10.55
CA VAL A 23 4.76 1.04 10.67
C VAL A 23 4.91 2.44 11.26
N ALA A 24 5.73 2.61 12.30
CA ALA A 24 5.98 3.91 12.90
C ALA A 24 6.64 4.88 11.89
N VAL A 25 7.69 4.44 11.19
CA VAL A 25 8.39 5.27 10.19
C VAL A 25 7.47 5.59 9.01
N GLY A 26 6.78 4.59 8.46
CA GLY A 26 5.86 4.80 7.33
C GLY A 26 4.67 5.68 7.70
N GLY A 27 4.11 5.50 8.91
CA GLY A 27 3.06 6.35 9.45
C GLY A 27 3.53 7.78 9.67
N ALA A 28 4.74 8.00 10.17
CA ALA A 28 5.33 9.31 10.35
C ALA A 28 5.55 10.04 9.03
N ILE A 29 6.15 9.37 8.03
CA ILE A 29 6.35 9.94 6.69
C ILE A 29 5.01 10.28 6.03
N GLY A 30 4.05 9.35 6.07
CA GLY A 30 2.71 9.58 5.52
C GLY A 30 1.97 10.71 6.23
N GLY A 31 2.04 10.76 7.57
CA GLY A 31 1.45 11.81 8.38
C GLY A 31 2.05 13.19 8.11
N LEU A 32 3.38 13.28 7.97
CA LEU A 32 4.08 14.50 7.61
C LEU A 32 3.66 15.01 6.23
N LEU A 33 3.53 14.11 5.26
CA LEU A 33 3.09 14.47 3.91
C LEU A 33 1.65 15.00 3.89
N VAL A 34 0.75 14.36 4.65
CA VAL A 34 -0.64 14.85 4.82
C VAL A 34 -0.64 16.20 5.54
N ALA A 35 0.14 16.36 6.60
CA ALA A 35 0.27 17.63 7.32
C ALA A 35 0.74 18.76 6.39
N ALA A 36 1.76 18.50 5.57
CA ALA A 36 2.28 19.47 4.61
C ALA A 36 1.23 19.87 3.55
N ILE A 37 0.47 18.90 3.01
CA ILE A 37 -0.60 19.16 2.06
C ILE A 37 -1.70 20.02 2.68
N LEU A 38 -2.11 19.70 3.91
CA LEU A 38 -3.14 20.46 4.64
C LEU A 38 -2.66 21.88 4.97
N ALA A 39 -1.42 22.02 5.44
CA ALA A 39 -0.82 23.32 5.73
C ALA A 39 -0.76 24.19 4.47
N LEU A 40 -0.27 23.63 3.36
CA LEU A 40 -0.17 24.35 2.08
C LEU A 40 -1.55 24.76 1.55
N SER A 41 -2.55 23.87 1.69
CA SER A 41 -3.93 24.16 1.29
C SER A 41 -4.54 25.28 2.14
N ALA A 42 -4.26 25.31 3.45
CA ALA A 42 -4.74 26.35 4.34
C ALA A 42 -4.09 27.70 4.06
N VAL A 43 -2.77 27.75 3.86
CA VAL A 43 -2.04 28.98 3.53
C VAL A 43 -2.52 29.59 2.22
N ARG A 44 -2.83 28.77 1.21
CA ARG A 44 -3.30 29.26 -0.10
C ARG A 44 -4.72 29.81 -0.08
N ARG A 45 -5.61 29.25 0.74
CA ARG A 45 -7.04 29.61 0.73
C ARG A 45 -7.39 30.83 1.55
N SER A 46 -6.45 31.39 2.31
CA SER A 46 -6.78 32.48 3.22
C SER A 46 -5.70 33.53 3.30
N GLU A 47 -6.10 34.77 3.06
CA GLU A 47 -5.31 35.95 3.45
C GLU A 47 -5.37 36.19 4.97
N SER A 48 -6.28 35.51 5.71
CA SER A 48 -6.61 35.82 7.11
C SER A 48 -6.49 34.67 8.11
N VAL A 49 -6.12 33.44 7.72
CA VAL A 49 -5.95 32.36 8.70
C VAL A 49 -4.61 32.55 9.42
N SER A 50 -4.69 32.66 10.74
CA SER A 50 -3.50 32.76 11.59
C SER A 50 -2.64 31.50 11.49
N TRP A 51 -1.31 31.67 11.47
CA TRP A 51 -0.34 30.57 11.48
C TRP A 51 -0.59 29.49 12.54
N PRO A 52 -1.02 29.80 13.79
CA PRO A 52 -1.39 28.79 14.77
C PRO A 52 -2.49 27.85 14.30
N VAL A 53 -3.49 28.35 13.56
CA VAL A 53 -4.58 27.52 13.03
C VAL A 53 -4.08 26.60 11.92
N VAL A 54 -3.21 27.10 11.02
CA VAL A 54 -2.57 26.28 9.98
C VAL A 54 -1.78 25.13 10.60
N VAL A 55 -0.97 25.42 11.61
CA VAL A 55 -0.18 24.41 12.34
C VAL A 55 -1.09 23.41 13.04
N ALA A 56 -2.15 23.86 13.70
CA ALA A 56 -3.11 22.99 14.38
C ALA A 56 -3.78 22.01 13.40
N VAL A 57 -4.27 22.51 12.25
CA VAL A 57 -4.90 21.66 11.21
C VAL A 57 -3.90 20.65 10.65
N ALA A 58 -2.66 21.07 10.38
CA ALA A 58 -1.60 20.19 9.87
C ALA A 58 -1.25 19.08 10.87
N VAL A 59 -1.05 19.44 12.15
CA VAL A 59 -0.68 18.48 13.21
C VAL A 59 -1.83 17.52 13.49
N ILE A 60 -3.07 18.01 13.61
CA ILE A 60 -4.24 17.17 13.87
C ILE A 60 -4.49 16.25 12.69
N GLY A 61 -4.51 16.77 11.46
CA GLY A 61 -4.77 15.98 10.26
C GLY A 61 -3.67 14.95 9.99
N GLY A 62 -2.41 15.36 10.03
CA GLY A 62 -1.26 14.48 9.85
C GLY A 62 -1.12 13.44 10.96
N GLY A 63 -1.32 13.84 12.21
CA GLY A 63 -1.31 12.95 13.38
C GLY A 63 -2.43 11.91 13.34
N THR A 64 -3.64 12.33 12.99
CA THR A 64 -4.79 11.42 12.83
C THR A 64 -4.53 10.41 11.73
N TRP A 65 -4.02 10.85 10.58
CA TRP A 65 -3.64 9.95 9.48
C TRP A 65 -2.57 8.95 9.90
N ALA A 66 -1.50 9.41 10.56
CA ALA A 66 -0.44 8.55 11.07
C ALA A 66 -0.99 7.50 12.03
N ALA A 67 -1.84 7.90 12.98
CA ALA A 67 -2.46 6.99 13.95
C ALA A 67 -3.34 5.94 13.27
N VAL A 68 -4.20 6.35 12.32
CA VAL A 68 -5.07 5.44 11.56
C VAL A 68 -4.22 4.44 10.76
N MET A 69 -3.17 4.89 10.08
CA MET A 69 -2.27 4.01 9.34
C MET A 69 -1.53 3.05 10.28
N VAL A 70 -1.09 3.51 11.45
CA VAL A 70 -0.43 2.63 12.43
C VAL A 70 -1.36 1.52 12.87
N VAL A 71 -2.58 1.85 13.28
CA VAL A 71 -3.59 0.87 13.72
C VAL A 71 -3.93 -0.08 12.56
N PHE A 72 -4.13 0.44 11.35
CA PHE A 72 -4.46 -0.35 10.18
C PHE A 72 -3.36 -1.36 9.85
N VAL A 73 -2.11 -0.93 9.77
CA VAL A 73 -1.00 -1.82 9.41
C VAL A 73 -0.71 -2.82 10.53
N VAL A 74 -0.79 -2.43 11.81
CA VAL A 74 -0.67 -3.38 12.92
C VAL A 74 -1.77 -4.44 12.87
N ARG A 75 -3.02 -4.05 12.61
CA ARG A 75 -4.15 -4.99 12.49
C ARG A 75 -3.97 -5.93 11.31
N LEU A 76 -3.44 -5.45 10.18
CA LEU A 76 -3.12 -6.26 9.01
C LEU A 76 -1.99 -7.26 9.32
N GLN A 77 -0.94 -6.79 10.01
CA GLN A 77 0.23 -7.60 10.37
C GLN A 77 -0.10 -8.71 11.37
N ARG A 78 -0.98 -8.45 12.35
CA ARG A 78 -1.45 -9.51 13.28
C ARG A 78 -2.09 -10.71 12.57
N ARG A 79 -2.54 -10.53 11.32
CA ARG A 79 -3.11 -11.62 10.50
C ARG A 79 -2.08 -12.32 9.61
N MET A 80 -0.90 -11.74 9.44
CA MET A 80 0.19 -12.36 8.67
C MET A 80 1.03 -13.23 9.60
N LYS A 81 1.15 -14.53 9.31
CA LYS A 81 2.07 -15.40 10.07
C LYS A 81 3.52 -15.01 9.74
N PRO A 82 4.39 -14.78 10.73
CA PRO A 82 5.79 -14.49 10.46
C PRO A 82 6.44 -15.63 9.68
N LEU A 83 7.30 -15.29 8.72
CA LEU A 83 8.09 -16.29 8.01
C LEU A 83 9.20 -16.80 8.95
N PRO A 84 9.61 -18.08 8.85
CA PRO A 84 10.75 -18.58 9.60
C PRO A 84 11.98 -17.70 9.30
N SER A 85 12.67 -17.24 10.35
CA SER A 85 13.82 -16.32 10.25
C SER A 85 14.99 -16.90 9.46
N ASP A 86 15.04 -18.23 9.33
CA ASP A 86 16.08 -18.97 8.60
C ASP A 86 15.73 -19.23 7.12
N THR A 87 14.60 -18.68 6.64
CA THR A 87 14.20 -18.88 5.23
C THR A 87 15.10 -18.05 4.32
N ASP A 88 15.79 -18.71 3.38
CA ASP A 88 16.61 -18.03 2.37
C ASP A 88 15.76 -16.99 1.58
N PRO A 89 16.17 -15.70 1.53
CA PRO A 89 15.50 -14.67 0.73
C PRO A 89 15.36 -15.02 -0.75
N ALA A 90 16.24 -15.85 -1.33
CA ALA A 90 16.09 -16.32 -2.70
C ALA A 90 14.87 -17.24 -2.84
N ARG A 91 14.66 -18.17 -1.91
CA ARG A 91 13.49 -19.07 -1.89
C ARG A 91 12.19 -18.31 -1.68
N VAL A 92 12.17 -17.29 -0.82
CA VAL A 92 10.99 -16.42 -0.64
C VAL A 92 10.62 -15.71 -1.94
N ARG A 93 11.61 -15.23 -2.72
CA ARG A 93 11.36 -14.60 -4.01
C ARG A 93 10.85 -15.59 -5.05
N ALA A 94 11.43 -16.78 -5.12
CA ALA A 94 10.95 -17.84 -6.00
C ALA A 94 9.50 -18.21 -5.66
N ALA A 95 9.18 -18.41 -4.38
CA ALA A 95 7.83 -18.67 -3.91
C ALA A 95 6.84 -17.53 -4.23
N ARG A 96 7.25 -16.26 -4.08
CA ARG A 96 6.42 -15.11 -4.51
C ARG A 96 6.18 -15.08 -6.02
N ARG A 97 7.16 -15.47 -6.84
CA ARG A 97 7.00 -15.57 -8.30
C ARG A 97 6.02 -16.68 -8.66
N LEU A 98 6.15 -17.87 -8.05
CA LEU A 98 5.21 -18.98 -8.22
C LEU A 98 3.78 -18.57 -7.82
N MET A 99 3.61 -17.95 -6.64
CA MET A 99 2.31 -17.41 -6.20
C MET A 99 1.75 -16.36 -7.17
N ARG A 100 2.60 -15.48 -7.70
CA ARG A 100 2.17 -14.45 -8.65
C ARG A 100 1.72 -15.05 -9.98
N ASN A 101 2.36 -16.13 -10.43
CA ASN A 101 2.01 -16.80 -11.67
C ASN A 101 0.83 -17.77 -11.48
N GLY A 102 0.66 -18.30 -10.26
CA GLY A 102 -0.39 -19.26 -9.92
C GLY A 102 -0.02 -20.70 -10.25
N GLU A 103 1.28 -21.01 -10.38
CA GLU A 103 1.80 -22.31 -10.81
C GLU A 103 2.82 -22.85 -9.80
N LEU A 104 2.87 -24.18 -9.66
CA LEU A 104 3.85 -24.87 -8.82
C LEU A 104 5.15 -25.10 -9.62
N GLY A 105 6.28 -24.87 -8.98
CA GLY A 105 7.60 -25.14 -9.54
C GLY A 105 8.06 -26.59 -9.34
N PRO A 106 9.30 -26.92 -9.75
CA PRO A 106 9.87 -28.25 -9.57
C PRO A 106 10.31 -28.55 -8.13
N ASP A 107 10.64 -27.53 -7.34
CA ASP A 107 11.13 -27.69 -5.96
C ASP A 107 9.96 -27.76 -4.95
N PRO A 108 9.78 -28.89 -4.22
CA PRO A 108 8.70 -29.08 -3.26
C PRO A 108 8.76 -28.10 -2.07
N GLU A 109 9.96 -27.69 -1.63
CA GLU A 109 10.10 -26.77 -0.49
C GLU A 109 9.63 -25.36 -0.86
N THR A 110 10.05 -24.86 -2.03
CA THR A 110 9.58 -23.57 -2.55
C THR A 110 8.07 -23.59 -2.81
N ASN A 111 7.51 -24.73 -3.26
CA ASN A 111 6.07 -24.90 -3.45
C ASN A 111 5.29 -24.81 -2.13
N ALA A 112 5.76 -25.49 -1.08
CA ALA A 112 5.14 -25.41 0.24
C ALA A 112 5.13 -23.96 0.77
N LEU A 113 6.22 -23.22 0.56
CA LEU A 113 6.30 -21.81 0.91
C LEU A 113 5.33 -20.94 0.08
N ALA A 114 5.21 -21.21 -1.23
CA ALA A 114 4.29 -20.49 -2.11
C ALA A 114 2.82 -20.71 -1.71
N VAL A 115 2.43 -21.95 -1.36
CA VAL A 115 1.10 -22.29 -0.86
C VAL A 115 0.82 -21.58 0.48
N ARG A 116 1.81 -21.52 1.38
CA ARG A 116 1.68 -20.79 2.65
C ARG A 116 1.45 -19.29 2.42
N LEU A 117 2.20 -18.68 1.51
CA LEU A 117 2.03 -17.27 1.13
C LEU A 117 0.67 -17.01 0.46
N ALA A 118 0.21 -17.93 -0.40
CA ALA A 118 -1.11 -17.85 -1.01
C ALA A 118 -2.23 -17.91 0.05
N GLY A 119 -2.12 -18.80 1.03
CA GLY A 119 -3.05 -18.89 2.16
C GLY A 119 -3.05 -17.63 3.02
N GLN A 120 -1.89 -17.03 3.27
CA GLN A 120 -1.80 -15.74 3.96
C GLN A 120 -2.51 -14.63 3.18
N LEU A 121 -2.28 -14.53 1.87
CA LEU A 121 -2.94 -13.52 1.03
C LEU A 121 -4.47 -13.69 1.06
N GLN A 122 -4.96 -14.92 1.00
CA GLN A 122 -6.39 -15.23 1.07
C GLN A 122 -7.02 -14.92 2.45
N SER A 123 -6.25 -15.05 3.53
CA SER A 123 -6.73 -14.75 4.89
C SER A 123 -6.95 -13.25 5.15
N LEU A 124 -6.40 -12.38 4.29
CA LEU A 124 -6.58 -10.94 4.40
C LEU A 124 -8.02 -10.56 3.99
N PRO A 125 -8.76 -9.84 4.85
CA PRO A 125 -10.14 -9.46 4.55
C PRO A 125 -10.19 -8.58 3.31
N ARG A 126 -10.96 -9.01 2.31
CA ARG A 126 -11.06 -8.33 1.01
C ARG A 126 -12.03 -7.16 1.11
N TRP A 127 -11.52 -6.00 1.52
CA TRP A 127 -12.28 -4.75 1.56
C TRP A 127 -12.38 -4.09 0.17
N LYS A 128 -12.69 -4.87 -0.87
CA LYS A 128 -12.72 -4.39 -2.26
C LYS A 128 -13.69 -3.22 -2.41
N LYS A 129 -14.91 -3.35 -1.87
CA LYS A 129 -15.91 -2.27 -1.90
C LYS A 129 -15.38 -0.99 -1.25
N LEU A 130 -14.93 -1.09 0.00
CA LEU A 130 -14.40 0.07 0.74
C LEU A 130 -13.22 0.72 0.01
N THR A 131 -12.22 -0.07 -0.41
CA THR A 131 -11.04 0.47 -1.11
C THR A 131 -11.43 1.11 -2.44
N SER A 132 -12.25 0.45 -3.26
CA SER A 132 -12.76 1.04 -4.50
C SER A 132 -13.55 2.31 -4.26
N THR A 133 -14.43 2.35 -3.25
CA THR A 133 -15.19 3.55 -2.88
C THR A 133 -14.27 4.68 -2.45
N VAL A 134 -13.28 4.44 -1.59
CA VAL A 134 -12.32 5.45 -1.15
C VAL A 134 -11.52 6.01 -2.32
N PHE A 135 -10.99 5.14 -3.19
CA PHE A 135 -10.23 5.58 -4.37
C PHE A 135 -11.13 6.33 -5.37
N LEU A 136 -12.39 5.91 -5.54
CA LEU A 136 -13.35 6.60 -6.40
C LEU A 136 -13.68 7.99 -5.86
N LEU A 137 -13.96 8.12 -4.56
CA LEU A 137 -14.21 9.40 -3.90
C LEU A 137 -12.99 10.32 -3.98
N ALA A 138 -11.79 9.80 -3.73
CA ALA A 138 -10.54 10.56 -3.86
C ALA A 138 -10.33 11.06 -5.30
N THR A 139 -10.64 10.22 -6.29
CA THR A 139 -10.56 10.60 -7.71
C THR A 139 -11.59 11.67 -8.07
N ALA A 140 -12.84 11.51 -7.63
CA ALA A 140 -13.90 12.48 -7.88
C ALA A 140 -13.59 13.84 -7.24
N LEU A 141 -13.13 13.83 -5.99
CA LEU A 141 -12.71 15.05 -5.28
C LEU A 141 -11.50 15.70 -5.96
N GLY A 142 -10.49 14.92 -6.34
CA GLY A 142 -9.33 15.42 -7.07
C GLY A 142 -9.70 16.06 -8.41
N ALA A 143 -10.65 15.47 -9.14
CA ALA A 143 -11.15 16.01 -10.39
C ALA A 143 -11.89 17.35 -10.16
N LEU A 144 -12.75 17.43 -9.14
CA LEU A 144 -13.44 18.66 -8.78
C LEU A 144 -12.47 19.79 -8.42
N VAL A 145 -11.46 19.49 -7.59
CA VAL A 145 -10.42 20.48 -7.23
C VAL A 145 -9.65 20.90 -8.48
N THR A 146 -9.27 19.96 -9.34
CA THR A 146 -8.55 20.29 -10.59
C THR A 146 -9.36 21.23 -11.49
N VAL A 147 -10.65 20.97 -11.67
CA VAL A 147 -11.55 21.81 -12.48
C VAL A 147 -11.70 23.20 -11.86
N GLN A 148 -11.80 23.28 -10.53
CA GLN A 148 -11.88 24.56 -9.83
C GLN A 148 -10.60 25.38 -10.04
N GLU A 149 -9.42 24.78 -9.87
CA GLU A 149 -8.14 25.46 -10.05
C GLU A 149 -7.91 25.93 -11.49
N ILE A 150 -8.41 25.18 -12.49
CA ILE A 150 -8.42 25.63 -13.90
C ILE A 150 -9.31 26.85 -14.07
N ARG A 151 -10.48 26.87 -13.43
CA ARG A 151 -11.42 28.00 -13.49
C ARG A 151 -10.84 29.25 -12.82
N ASP A 152 -10.08 29.06 -11.75
CA ASP A 152 -9.43 30.13 -10.99
C ASP A 152 -8.13 30.63 -11.66
N GLY A 153 -7.71 30.00 -12.77
CA GLY A 153 -6.52 30.38 -13.55
C GLY A 153 -5.19 29.88 -12.98
N GLU A 154 -5.22 29.04 -11.94
CA GLU A 154 -4.05 28.46 -11.30
C GLU A 154 -3.53 27.22 -12.07
N VAL A 155 -2.86 27.46 -13.20
CA VAL A 155 -2.36 26.39 -14.08
C VAL A 155 -1.37 25.45 -13.37
N GLY A 156 -0.45 25.99 -12.55
CA GLY A 156 0.53 25.14 -11.85
C GLY A 156 -0.11 24.19 -10.84
N THR A 157 -1.11 24.69 -10.12
CA THR A 157 -1.84 23.97 -9.07
C THR A 157 -2.77 22.91 -9.66
N SER A 158 -3.47 23.25 -10.74
CA SER A 158 -4.31 22.31 -11.48
C SER A 158 -3.52 21.15 -12.08
N ILE A 159 -2.30 21.38 -12.60
CA ILE A 159 -1.43 20.29 -13.07
C ILE A 159 -1.09 19.32 -11.94
N PHE A 160 -0.73 19.83 -10.75
CA PHE A 160 -0.40 19.00 -9.60
C PHE A 160 -1.61 18.16 -9.13
N TYR A 161 -2.77 18.78 -8.96
CA TYR A 161 -3.98 18.05 -8.55
C TYR A 161 -4.48 17.10 -9.65
N GLY A 162 -4.34 17.46 -10.92
CA GLY A 162 -4.64 16.60 -12.05
C GLY A 162 -3.76 15.34 -12.05
N ALA A 163 -2.45 15.49 -11.82
CA ALA A 163 -1.53 14.37 -11.68
C ALA A 163 -1.88 13.45 -10.49
N CYS A 164 -2.20 14.04 -9.33
CA CYS A 164 -2.68 13.29 -8.16
C CYS A 164 -3.98 12.51 -8.48
N THR A 165 -4.92 13.14 -9.18
CA THR A 165 -6.19 12.52 -9.59
C THR A 165 -5.96 11.34 -10.52
N LEU A 166 -5.11 11.50 -11.54
CA LEU A 166 -4.71 10.43 -12.45
C LEU A 166 -4.02 9.28 -11.70
N PHE A 167 -3.17 9.59 -10.73
CA PHE A 167 -2.55 8.57 -9.88
C PHE A 167 -3.59 7.75 -9.11
N PHE A 168 -4.58 8.38 -8.49
CA PHE A 168 -5.65 7.66 -7.78
C PHE A 168 -6.51 6.82 -8.75
N LEU A 169 -6.82 7.34 -9.93
CA LEU A 169 -7.54 6.61 -10.97
C LEU A 169 -6.75 5.38 -11.47
N LEU A 170 -5.44 5.51 -11.67
CA LEU A 170 -4.56 4.40 -12.03
C LEU A 170 -4.48 3.35 -10.91
N MET A 171 -4.42 3.77 -9.65
CA MET A 171 -4.47 2.85 -8.51
C MET A 171 -5.83 2.13 -8.40
N LEU A 172 -6.93 2.84 -8.66
CA LEU A 172 -8.27 2.26 -8.69
C LEU A 172 -8.40 1.20 -9.78
N THR A 173 -7.90 1.46 -10.97
CA THR A 173 -8.09 0.58 -12.14
C THR A 173 -7.03 -0.51 -12.18
N VAL A 174 -5.77 -0.14 -12.43
CA VAL A 174 -4.64 -1.05 -12.59
C VAL A 174 -4.29 -1.72 -11.27
N GLY A 175 -4.32 -0.99 -10.16
CA GLY A 175 -4.03 -1.52 -8.83
C GLY A 175 -5.02 -2.62 -8.42
N GLN A 176 -6.33 -2.36 -8.53
CA GLN A 176 -7.36 -3.35 -8.25
C GLN A 176 -7.28 -4.54 -9.21
N ALA A 177 -7.08 -4.31 -10.52
CA ALA A 177 -6.92 -5.40 -11.49
C ALA A 177 -5.71 -6.29 -11.14
N ARG A 178 -4.58 -5.71 -10.72
CA ARG A 178 -3.39 -6.45 -10.28
C ARG A 178 -3.65 -7.22 -8.99
N LEU A 179 -4.34 -6.63 -8.01
CA LEU A 179 -4.72 -7.31 -6.76
C LEU A 179 -5.64 -8.49 -7.06
N ASP A 180 -6.68 -8.29 -7.86
CA ASP A 180 -7.62 -9.34 -8.27
C ASP A 180 -6.92 -10.48 -9.02
N ARG A 181 -5.94 -10.17 -9.89
CA ARG A 181 -5.08 -11.19 -10.51
C ARG A 181 -4.28 -11.98 -9.48
N ARG A 182 -3.66 -11.30 -8.49
CA ARG A 182 -2.91 -11.98 -7.42
C ARG A 182 -3.78 -12.92 -6.58
N TYR A 183 -4.98 -12.48 -6.22
CA TYR A 183 -5.94 -13.31 -5.48
C TYR A 183 -6.38 -14.54 -6.28
N ARG A 184 -6.69 -14.37 -7.57
CA ARG A 184 -7.04 -15.50 -8.46
C ARG A 184 -5.89 -16.48 -8.60
N ASN A 185 -4.67 -16.00 -8.80
CA ASN A 185 -3.50 -16.85 -8.97
C ASN A 185 -3.14 -17.58 -7.67
N ALA A 186 -3.28 -16.94 -6.52
CA ALA A 186 -3.15 -17.59 -5.22
C ALA A 186 -4.20 -18.69 -5.00
N ALA A 187 -5.45 -18.48 -5.45
CA ALA A 187 -6.49 -19.50 -5.40
C ALA A 187 -6.18 -20.70 -6.30
N LYS A 188 -5.77 -20.45 -7.55
CA LYS A 188 -5.35 -21.49 -8.49
C LYS A 188 -4.19 -22.32 -7.92
N LEU A 189 -3.14 -21.67 -7.43
CA LEU A 189 -1.98 -22.35 -6.84
C LEU A 189 -2.37 -23.34 -5.74
N ARG A 190 -3.30 -22.94 -4.88
CA ARG A 190 -3.77 -23.77 -3.77
C ARG A 190 -4.57 -24.97 -4.26
N GLN A 191 -5.48 -24.77 -5.23
CA GLN A 191 -6.23 -25.87 -5.85
C GLN A 191 -5.30 -26.88 -6.52
N THR A 192 -4.28 -26.42 -7.25
CA THR A 192 -3.29 -27.29 -7.89
C THR A 192 -2.45 -28.06 -6.86
N ALA A 193 -2.15 -27.45 -5.71
CA ALA A 193 -1.44 -28.13 -4.63
C ALA A 193 -2.30 -29.21 -3.96
N GLU A 194 -3.58 -28.96 -3.74
CA GLU A 194 -4.54 -29.92 -3.19
C GLU A 194 -4.71 -31.13 -4.13
N GLN A 195 -4.81 -30.90 -5.45
CA GLN A 195 -4.91 -31.97 -6.46
C GLN A 195 -3.69 -32.88 -6.58
N ARG A 196 -2.49 -32.42 -6.19
CA ARG A 196 -1.27 -33.25 -6.23
C ARG A 196 -1.07 -34.12 -4.99
N LEU A 197 -1.82 -33.84 -3.93
CA LEU A 197 -1.72 -34.56 -2.65
C LEU A 197 -2.78 -35.67 -2.50
N THR A 198 -3.80 -35.66 -3.37
CA THR A 198 -4.81 -36.71 -3.52
C THR A 198 -4.37 -37.74 -4.55
#